data_AF-A0A352JDX9-F1
#
_entry.id   AF-A0A352JDX9-F1
#
_cell.length_a   1.000
_cell.length_b   1.000
_cell.length_c   1.000
_cell.angle_alpha   90.00
_cell.angle_beta   90.00
_cell.angle_gamma   90.00
#
_symmetry.space_group_name_H-M   'P 1'
#
loop_
_entity.id
_entity.type
_entity.pdbx_description
1 polymer ?
#
loop_
_entity_poly.entity_id
_entity_poly.type
_entity_poly.pdbx_seq_one_letter_code
_entity_poly.pdbx_strand_id
1 'polypeptide(L)'
;MKNIDRLYQCHVCGQNSDIWQLQCHLRIIYQQFGQQIVIVSPQNCEIGWFIESKTTKLATQIVREFQLNPKSLVWIESDPHYASRSIGTEYSEVRFEWHQAIAFNPQWHPISQEELEFMIGNQWLTGSLENQLALTKEKFLRKIANV
;
A
#
# COMPACT_ATOMS: atom_id res chain seq x y z
N MET A 1 -17.54 -5.91 7.73
CA MET A 1 -16.18 -5.87 7.15
C MET A 1 -15.33 -5.01 8.08
N LYS A 2 -14.25 -5.55 8.66
CA LYS A 2 -13.34 -4.78 9.53
C LYS A 2 -12.26 -4.17 8.64
N ASN A 3 -11.93 -2.91 8.87
CA ASN A 3 -10.90 -2.22 8.09
C ASN A 3 -10.01 -1.37 9.00
N ILE A 4 -8.76 -1.24 8.60
CA ILE A 4 -7.78 -0.36 9.20
C ILE A 4 -7.34 0.57 8.09
N ASP A 5 -7.44 1.88 8.30
CA ASP A 5 -6.98 2.90 7.36
C ASP A 5 -6.29 4.00 8.18
N ARG A 6 -4.95 4.04 8.11
CA ARG A 6 -4.14 4.97 8.92
C ARG A 6 -2.77 5.24 8.32
N LEU A 7 -2.19 6.36 8.73
CA LEU A 7 -0.74 6.55 8.61
C LEU A 7 -0.03 5.53 9.51
N TYR A 8 0.97 4.86 8.95
CA TYR A 8 1.77 3.87 9.63
C TYR A 8 3.24 4.28 9.56
N GLN A 9 3.89 4.21 10.72
CA GLN A 9 5.30 4.51 10.86
C GLN A 9 5.97 3.32 11.52
N CYS A 10 7.06 2.84 10.94
CA CYS A 10 7.87 1.80 11.55
C CYS A 10 9.36 2.09 11.40
N HIS A 11 10.11 1.71 12.43
CA HIS A 11 11.56 1.73 12.45
C HIS A 11 12.09 0.38 12.06
N VAL A 12 12.88 0.34 11.00
CA VAL A 12 13.44 -0.90 10.46
C VAL A 12 14.97 -0.81 10.50
N CYS A 13 15.61 -1.75 11.18
CA CYS A 13 17.08 -1.82 11.21
C CYS A 13 17.61 -2.19 9.81
N GLY A 14 18.46 -1.37 9.23
CA GLY A 14 19.21 -1.62 8.00
C GLY A 14 20.37 -2.60 8.18
N GLN A 15 21.11 -2.88 7.11
CA GLN A 15 22.25 -3.81 7.15
C GLN A 15 23.47 -3.25 7.91
N ASN A 16 23.61 -1.93 8.03
CA ASN A 16 24.77 -1.26 8.64
C ASN A 16 24.45 -0.56 9.98
N SER A 17 23.46 -1.04 10.73
CA SER A 17 22.95 -0.39 11.96
C SER A 17 22.19 0.93 11.74
N ASP A 18 22.02 1.36 10.49
CA ASP A 18 21.14 2.48 10.15
C ASP A 18 19.69 2.14 10.52
N ILE A 19 18.98 3.05 11.17
CA ILE A 19 17.54 2.89 11.43
C ILE A 19 16.77 3.62 10.33
N TRP A 20 16.05 2.86 9.51
CA TRP A 20 15.16 3.43 8.51
C TRP A 20 13.81 3.75 9.15
N GLN A 21 13.38 5.00 9.02
CA GLN A 21 12.02 5.41 9.36
C GLN A 21 11.16 5.28 8.12
N LEU A 22 10.32 4.25 8.09
CA LEU A 22 9.38 4.01 7.02
C LEU A 22 8.03 4.62 7.43
N GLN A 23 7.58 5.66 6.74
CA GLN A 23 6.23 6.22 6.80
C GLN A 23 5.42 5.88 5.54
N CYS A 24 4.33 5.14 5.72
CA CYS A 24 3.40 4.84 4.64
C CYS A 24 1.95 5.09 5.08
N HIS A 25 1.07 5.17 4.10
CA HIS A 25 -0.35 5.00 4.34
C HIS A 25 -0.67 3.50 4.28
N LEU A 26 -1.21 2.95 5.38
CA LEU A 26 -1.51 1.54 5.53
C LEU A 26 -3.01 1.33 5.54
N ARG A 27 -3.48 0.52 4.60
CA ARG A 27 -4.84 -0.03 4.61
C ARG A 27 -4.81 -1.53 4.80
N ILE A 28 -5.66 -2.06 5.68
CA ILE A 28 -5.88 -3.49 5.86
C ILE A 28 -7.37 -3.76 5.78
N ILE A 29 -7.76 -4.59 4.82
CA ILE A 29 -9.14 -4.95 4.52
C ILE A 29 -9.33 -6.43 4.86
N TYR A 30 -10.29 -6.74 5.73
CA TYR A 30 -10.62 -8.11 6.11
C TYR A 30 -11.88 -8.55 5.36
N GLN A 31 -11.70 -9.45 4.40
CA GLN A 31 -12.77 -9.93 3.53
C GLN A 31 -13.47 -11.18 4.07
N GLN A 32 -14.54 -11.59 3.38
CA GLN A 32 -15.21 -12.85 3.63
C GLN A 32 -14.24 -14.02 3.40
N PHE A 33 -14.51 -15.17 4.02
CA PHE A 33 -13.69 -16.38 3.90
C PHE A 33 -12.22 -16.24 4.38
N GLY A 34 -11.91 -15.18 5.14
CA GLY A 34 -10.60 -15.01 5.79
C GLY A 34 -9.49 -14.44 4.91
N GLN A 35 -9.82 -13.98 3.69
CA GLN A 35 -8.88 -13.22 2.86
C GLN A 35 -8.60 -11.85 3.48
N GLN A 36 -7.34 -11.42 3.42
CA GLN A 36 -6.86 -10.17 3.98
C GLN A 36 -6.11 -9.42 2.88
N ILE A 37 -6.42 -8.15 2.66
CA ILE A 37 -5.72 -7.32 1.69
C ILE A 37 -5.00 -6.21 2.45
N VAL A 38 -3.69 -6.13 2.27
CA VAL A 38 -2.87 -5.01 2.75
C VAL A 38 -2.53 -4.14 1.56
N ILE A 39 -2.78 -2.84 1.67
CA ILE A 39 -2.36 -1.85 0.68
C ILE A 39 -1.44 -0.87 1.39
N VAL A 40 -0.23 -0.72 0.86
CA VAL A 40 0.73 0.28 1.32
C VAL A 40 0.98 1.30 0.22
N SER A 41 0.84 2.58 0.58
CA SER A 41 1.20 3.70 -0.30
C SER A 41 2.29 4.54 0.35
N PRO A 42 3.36 4.93 -0.36
CA PRO A 42 4.37 5.81 0.19
C PRO A 42 3.75 7.18 0.49
N GLN A 43 4.15 7.79 1.59
CA GLN A 43 3.73 9.14 1.97
C GLN A 43 4.98 10.02 2.03
N ASN A 44 5.07 11.03 1.15
CA ASN A 44 6.13 12.03 1.13
C ASN A 44 7.57 11.48 1.13
N CYS A 45 7.81 10.29 0.56
CA CYS A 45 9.10 9.62 0.65
C CYS A 45 9.93 9.80 -0.61
N GLU A 46 11.23 10.00 -0.41
CA GLU A 46 12.24 9.97 -1.46
C GLU A 46 12.23 8.62 -2.20
N ILE A 47 12.49 8.67 -3.50
CA ILE A 47 12.58 7.53 -4.43
C ILE A 47 13.40 6.39 -3.80
N GLY A 48 12.89 5.15 -3.80
CA GLY A 48 13.63 3.96 -3.32
C GLY A 48 13.02 3.22 -2.12
N TRP A 49 11.70 3.24 -1.99
CA TRP A 49 10.97 2.51 -0.94
C TRP A 49 10.82 1.02 -1.22
N PHE A 50 10.52 0.67 -2.47
CA PHE A 50 10.28 -0.70 -2.91
C PHE A 50 11.59 -1.37 -3.30
N ILE A 51 12.53 -1.38 -2.35
CA ILE A 51 13.73 -2.20 -2.39
C ILE A 51 13.41 -3.46 -1.59
N GLU A 52 13.78 -4.63 -2.11
CA GLU A 52 13.43 -5.93 -1.55
C GLU A 52 13.63 -6.03 -0.03
N SER A 53 14.76 -5.53 0.46
CA SER A 53 15.13 -5.58 1.88
C SER A 53 14.26 -4.71 2.80
N LYS A 54 13.67 -3.62 2.28
CA LYS A 54 12.74 -2.76 3.03
C LYS A 54 11.33 -3.35 3.01
N THR A 55 10.86 -3.76 1.83
CA THR A 55 9.53 -4.34 1.62
C THR A 55 9.35 -5.63 2.45
N THR A 56 10.34 -6.53 2.47
CA THR A 56 10.30 -7.75 3.31
C THR A 56 10.18 -7.47 4.81
N LYS A 57 10.95 -6.50 5.31
CA LYS A 57 10.92 -6.13 6.73
C LYS A 57 9.61 -5.45 7.11
N LEU A 58 9.12 -4.53 6.27
CA LEU A 58 7.83 -3.88 6.44
C LEU A 58 6.69 -4.91 6.47
N ALA A 59 6.66 -5.84 5.51
CA ALA A 59 5.66 -6.89 5.43
C ALA A 59 5.71 -7.81 6.67
N THR A 60 6.90 -8.24 7.08
CA THR A 60 7.10 -9.04 8.29
C THR A 60 6.56 -8.32 9.53
N GLN A 61 6.84 -7.02 9.67
CA GLN A 61 6.41 -6.25 10.82
C GLN A 61 4.88 -6.07 10.86
N ILE A 62 4.27 -5.68 9.75
CA ILE A 62 2.81 -5.51 9.65
C ILE A 62 2.10 -6.84 9.89
N VAL A 63 2.56 -7.94 9.29
CA VAL A 63 1.95 -9.25 9.51
C VAL A 63 1.98 -9.64 10.99
N ARG A 64 3.08 -9.38 11.69
CA ARG A 64 3.21 -9.69 13.12
C ARG A 64 2.37 -8.75 14.00
N GLU A 65 2.44 -7.44 13.76
CA GLU A 65 1.74 -6.44 14.57
C GLU A 65 0.22 -6.61 14.49
N PHE A 66 -0.29 -6.89 13.29
CA PHE A 66 -1.73 -7.03 13.04
C PHE A 66 -2.21 -8.49 13.06
N GLN A 67 -1.32 -9.44 13.36
CA GLN A 67 -1.61 -10.88 13.41
C GLN A 67 -2.28 -11.39 12.12
N LEU A 68 -1.78 -10.95 10.98
CA LEU A 68 -2.28 -11.35 9.67
C LEU A 68 -1.89 -12.78 9.35
N ASN A 69 -2.68 -13.46 8.53
CA ASN A 69 -2.40 -14.81 8.06
C ASN A 69 -1.70 -14.76 6.70
N PRO A 70 -0.40 -15.10 6.61
CA PRO A 70 0.33 -15.06 5.34
C PRO A 70 -0.27 -15.93 4.24
N LYS A 71 -1.02 -16.99 4.59
CA LYS A 71 -1.61 -17.92 3.62
C LYS A 71 -2.82 -17.34 2.88
N SER A 72 -3.45 -16.30 3.44
CA SER A 72 -4.64 -15.66 2.86
C SER A 72 -4.45 -14.15 2.68
N LEU A 73 -3.20 -13.70 2.69
CA LEU A 73 -2.81 -12.30 2.58
C LEU A 73 -2.49 -11.96 1.11
N VAL A 74 -3.13 -10.90 0.63
CA VAL A 74 -2.75 -10.20 -0.60
C VAL A 74 -2.06 -8.91 -0.19
N TRP A 75 -0.86 -8.66 -0.72
CA TRP A 75 -0.10 -7.45 -0.45
C TRP A 75 -0.02 -6.60 -1.71
N ILE A 76 -0.48 -5.37 -1.63
CA ILE A 76 -0.49 -4.41 -2.72
C ILE A 76 0.38 -3.22 -2.34
N GLU A 77 1.26 -2.85 -3.26
CA GLU A 77 2.00 -1.60 -3.21
C GLU A 77 1.39 -0.64 -4.24
N SER A 78 1.08 0.57 -3.78
CA SER A 78 0.54 1.65 -4.59
C SER A 78 1.57 2.78 -4.60
N ASP A 79 2.12 3.13 -5.76
CA ASP A 79 3.05 4.25 -5.83
C ASP A 79 2.81 5.10 -7.09
N PRO A 80 2.23 6.29 -6.92
CA PRO A 80 1.85 7.17 -8.03
C PRO A 80 3.08 7.80 -8.72
N HIS A 81 4.29 7.63 -8.19
CA HIS A 81 5.53 8.13 -8.78
C HIS A 81 6.31 7.03 -9.53
N TYR A 82 5.67 5.89 -9.82
CA TYR A 82 6.26 4.71 -10.48
C TYR A 82 6.83 4.91 -11.89
N ALA A 83 6.61 6.07 -12.53
CA ALA A 83 7.08 6.39 -13.88
C ALA A 83 8.60 6.21 -14.10
N SER A 84 9.37 5.98 -13.03
CA SER A 84 10.81 5.70 -13.05
C SER A 84 11.20 4.21 -13.10
N ARG A 85 10.26 3.25 -13.04
CA ARG A 85 10.50 1.79 -13.13
C ARG A 85 9.85 1.18 -14.37
N SER A 86 10.35 0.02 -14.82
CA SER A 86 9.85 -0.71 -16.00
C SER A 86 8.49 -1.41 -15.83
N ILE A 87 7.76 -1.11 -14.77
CA ILE A 87 6.47 -1.70 -14.42
C ILE A 87 5.41 -0.65 -14.80
N GLY A 88 4.55 -0.96 -15.77
CA GLY A 88 3.68 0.01 -16.44
C GLY A 88 2.39 0.38 -15.69
N THR A 89 2.31 0.19 -14.38
CA THR A 89 1.08 0.39 -13.59
C THR A 89 1.37 1.07 -12.24
N GLU A 90 0.40 1.83 -11.71
CA GLU A 90 0.48 2.53 -10.42
C GLU A 90 0.42 1.58 -9.21
N TYR A 91 0.00 0.33 -9.45
CA TYR A 91 -0.18 -0.69 -8.43
C TYR A 91 0.62 -1.95 -8.79
N SER A 92 1.11 -2.63 -7.76
CA SER A 92 1.74 -3.94 -7.89
C SER A 92 1.26 -4.86 -6.78
N GLU A 93 0.84 -6.08 -7.14
CA GLU A 93 0.74 -7.18 -6.19
C GLU A 93 2.15 -7.68 -5.88
N VAL A 94 2.53 -7.68 -4.60
CA VAL A 94 3.82 -8.23 -4.16
C VAL A 94 3.60 -9.58 -3.52
N ARG A 95 4.17 -10.60 -4.16
CA ARG A 95 4.16 -11.96 -3.63
C ARG A 95 5.42 -12.20 -2.82
N PHE A 96 5.27 -12.82 -1.66
CA PHE A 96 6.37 -13.17 -0.79
C PHE A 96 6.42 -14.67 -0.56
N GLU A 97 7.62 -15.18 -0.38
CA GLU A 97 7.82 -16.45 0.30
C GLU A 97 7.73 -16.21 1.81
N TRP A 98 6.95 -17.04 2.51
CA TRP A 98 6.71 -16.88 3.94
C TRP A 98 7.27 -18.06 4.73
N HIS A 99 8.14 -17.77 5.70
CA HIS A 99 8.58 -18.74 6.70
C HIS A 99 8.31 -18.19 8.09
N GLN A 100 7.43 -18.85 8.86
CA GLN A 100 7.07 -18.44 10.23
C GLN A 100 6.69 -16.95 10.35
N ALA A 101 5.85 -16.47 9.42
CA ALA A 101 5.42 -15.06 9.33
C ALA A 101 6.56 -14.05 9.08
N ILE A 102 7.68 -14.52 8.52
CA ILE A 102 8.77 -13.68 7.99
C ILE A 102 8.69 -13.73 6.45
N ALA A 103 8.73 -12.57 5.84
CA ALA A 103 8.63 -12.39 4.39
C ALA A 103 10.02 -12.46 3.73
N PHE A 104 10.11 -13.15 2.60
CA PHE A 104 11.31 -13.31 1.78
C PHE A 104 10.97 -13.15 0.29
N ASN A 105 12.00 -12.91 -0.52
CA ASN A 105 11.95 -12.96 -1.99
C ASN A 105 10.70 -12.26 -2.59
N PRO A 106 10.54 -10.94 -2.38
CA PRO A 106 9.39 -10.22 -2.89
C PRO A 106 9.40 -10.20 -4.42
N GLN A 107 8.24 -10.47 -5.02
CA GLN A 107 8.05 -10.48 -6.47
C GLN A 107 6.89 -9.57 -6.83
N TRP A 108 7.20 -8.48 -7.55
CA TRP A 108 6.24 -7.50 -8.00
C TRP A 108 5.56 -7.95 -9.29
N HIS A 109 4.23 -7.94 -9.26
CA HIS A 109 3.38 -8.21 -10.41
C HIS A 109 2.53 -6.96 -10.66
N PRO A 110 2.65 -6.31 -11.84
CA PRO A 110 1.80 -5.18 -12.17
C PRO A 110 0.34 -5.58 -12.12
N ILE A 111 -0.49 -4.74 -11.52
CA ILE A 111 -1.94 -4.87 -11.57
C ILE A 111 -2.57 -3.54 -11.98
N SER A 112 -3.69 -3.61 -12.70
CA SER A 112 -4.45 -2.43 -13.08
C SER A 112 -5.28 -1.90 -11.90
N GLN A 113 -5.76 -0.67 -12.03
CA GLN A 113 -6.68 -0.11 -11.05
C GLN A 113 -7.98 -0.93 -10.99
N GLU A 114 -8.51 -1.36 -12.13
CA GLU A 114 -9.73 -2.16 -12.22
C GLU A 114 -9.57 -3.53 -11.53
N GLU A 115 -8.39 -4.16 -11.65
CA GLU A 115 -8.08 -5.40 -10.94
C GLU A 115 -8.05 -5.19 -9.42
N LEU A 116 -7.44 -4.09 -8.96
CA LEU A 116 -7.46 -3.72 -7.54
C LEU A 116 -8.88 -3.49 -7.03
N GLU A 117 -9.69 -2.75 -7.78
CA GLU A 117 -11.09 -2.45 -7.47
C GLU A 117 -11.92 -3.73 -7.37
N PHE A 118 -11.71 -4.66 -8.30
CA PHE A 118 -12.33 -5.98 -8.27
C PHE A 118 -11.91 -6.77 -7.03
N MET A 119 -10.61 -6.74 -6.67
CA MET A 119 -10.10 -7.42 -5.49
C MET A 119 -10.69 -6.88 -4.19
N ILE A 120 -10.78 -5.56 -4.01
CA ILE A 120 -11.31 -4.96 -2.77
C ILE A 120 -12.84 -4.94 -2.72
N GLY A 121 -13.49 -5.15 -3.86
CA GLY A 121 -14.93 -5.02 -4.05
C GLY A 121 -15.36 -3.55 -4.25
N ASN A 122 -16.25 -3.31 -5.22
CA ASN A 122 -16.73 -2.00 -5.68
C ASN A 122 -17.29 -1.02 -4.60
N GLN A 123 -17.38 -1.43 -3.34
CA GLN A 123 -17.89 -0.60 -2.23
C GLN A 123 -16.90 0.45 -1.69
N TRP A 124 -15.64 0.43 -2.13
CA TRP A 124 -14.59 1.33 -1.60
C TRP A 124 -14.37 2.61 -2.41
N LEU A 125 -14.86 2.68 -3.64
CA LEU A 125 -14.63 3.84 -4.50
C LEU A 125 -15.57 5.02 -4.21
N THR A 126 -16.69 4.82 -3.52
CA THR A 126 -17.58 5.94 -3.19
C THR A 126 -16.88 6.93 -2.25
N GLY A 127 -16.09 6.48 -1.29
CA GLY A 127 -15.30 7.36 -0.41
C GLY A 127 -14.08 8.02 -1.10
N SER A 128 -13.48 7.35 -2.09
CA SER A 128 -12.30 7.88 -2.81
C SER A 128 -12.71 8.84 -3.94
N LEU A 129 -13.76 8.53 -4.69
CA LEU A 129 -14.32 9.41 -5.73
C LEU A 129 -14.97 10.66 -5.13
N GLU A 130 -15.65 10.56 -3.98
CA GLU A 130 -16.17 11.75 -3.29
C GLU A 130 -15.04 12.66 -2.80
N ASN A 131 -13.95 12.10 -2.26
CA ASN A 131 -12.77 12.88 -1.86
C ASN A 131 -12.04 13.49 -3.07
N GLN A 132 -11.90 12.76 -4.18
CA GLN A 132 -11.33 13.30 -5.42
C GLN A 132 -12.24 14.36 -6.06
N LEU A 133 -13.58 14.19 -6.04
CA LEU A 133 -14.52 15.22 -6.49
C LEU A 133 -14.48 16.45 -5.59
N ALA A 134 -14.38 16.28 -4.27
CA ALA A 134 -14.28 17.37 -3.31
C ALA A 134 -13.00 18.18 -3.53
N LEU A 135 -11.85 17.51 -3.67
CA LEU A 135 -10.57 18.14 -3.98
C LEU A 135 -10.58 18.86 -5.33
N THR A 136 -11.24 18.27 -6.34
CA THR A 136 -11.34 18.89 -7.68
C THR A 136 -12.27 20.10 -7.67
N LYS A 137 -13.40 20.04 -6.95
CA LYS A 137 -14.32 21.17 -6.76
C LYS A 137 -13.67 22.31 -5.99
N GLU A 138 -12.93 22.01 -4.91
CA GLU A 138 -12.25 23.05 -4.12
C GLU A 138 -11.16 23.76 -4.94
N LYS A 139 -10.40 23.01 -5.75
CA LYS A 139 -9.38 23.56 -6.64
C LYS A 139 -9.99 24.42 -7.76
N PHE A 140 -11.16 24.05 -8.27
CA PHE A 140 -11.92 24.85 -9.25
C PHE A 140 -12.49 26.13 -8.62
N LEU A 141 -13.08 26.05 -7.42
CA LEU A 141 -13.63 27.21 -6.72
C LEU A 141 -12.55 28.23 -6.33
N ARG A 142 -11.38 27.80 -5.88
CA ARG A 142 -10.23 28.70 -5.62
C ARG A 142 -9.69 29.38 -6.87
N LYS A 143 -9.88 28.77 -8.05
CA LYS A 143 -9.49 29.37 -9.34
C LYS A 143 -10.47 30.45 -9.80
N ILE A 144 -11.75 30.32 -9.44
CA ILE A 144 -12.78 31.35 -9.72
C ILE A 144 -12.71 32.50 -8.74
N ALA A 145 -12.40 32.24 -7.46
CA ALA A 145 -12.34 33.29 -6.42
C ALA A 145 -11.11 34.21 -6.48
N ASN A 146 -10.14 33.91 -7.35
CA ASN A 146 -8.91 34.71 -7.57
C ASN A 146 -8.93 35.47 -8.92
N VAL A 147 -10.11 35.74 -9.46
CA VAL A 147 -10.36 36.61 -10.62
C VAL A 147 -11.30 37.72 -10.17
#